data_AF-A0A958A2P4-F1
#
_entry.id   AF-A0A958A2P4-F1
#
_cell.length_a   1.000
_cell.length_b   1.000
_cell.length_c   1.000
_cell.angle_alpha   90.00
_cell.angle_beta   90.00
_cell.angle_gamma   90.00
#
_symmetry.space_group_name_H-M   'P 1'
#
loop_
_entity.id
_entity.type
_entity.pdbx_description
1 polymer ?
#
loop_
_entity_poly.entity_id
_entity_poly.type
_entity_poly.pdbx_seq_one_letter_code
_entity_poly.pdbx_strand_id
1 'polypeptide(L)'
;MHRLQISLTDEHYEFLKSEAFMANSSMAAVLRDLLDDIIEARRRDLLQNDPIWTVIGVGQDIEGPTDISSSVDKYLYGERESAPDSLFKQIAEPPDEYTAD
;
A
#
# COMPACT_ATOMS: atom_id res chain seq x y z
N MET A 1 19.94 8.17 -8.50
CA MET A 1 19.84 9.30 -9.46
C MET A 1 20.77 9.00 -10.62
N HIS A 2 20.28 9.02 -11.85
CA HIS A 2 21.07 8.70 -13.06
C HIS A 2 21.34 9.97 -13.85
N ARG A 3 22.53 10.08 -14.44
CA ARG A 3 22.90 11.23 -15.29
C ARG A 3 22.52 10.93 -16.73
N LEU A 4 21.75 11.82 -17.34
CA LEU A 4 21.35 11.76 -18.74
C LEU A 4 21.83 13.01 -19.47
N GLN A 5 22.30 12.84 -20.71
CA GLN A 5 22.49 13.94 -21.67
C GLN A 5 21.44 13.78 -22.76
N ILE A 6 20.71 14.86 -23.02
CA ILE A 6 19.59 14.90 -23.97
C ILE A 6 19.88 15.99 -25.00
N SER A 7 19.67 15.64 -26.26
CA SER A 7 19.68 16.59 -27.36
C SER A 7 18.25 17.08 -27.60
N LEU A 8 18.08 18.40 -27.66
CA LEU A 8 16.79 19.05 -27.89
C LEU A 8 16.82 19.74 -29.25
N THR A 9 15.64 19.88 -29.87
CA THR A 9 15.46 20.78 -31.00
C THR A 9 15.44 22.23 -30.50
N ASP A 10 15.71 23.18 -31.40
CA ASP A 10 15.71 24.61 -31.05
C ASP A 10 14.36 25.06 -30.48
N GLU A 11 13.25 24.55 -31.02
CA GLU A 11 11.89 24.80 -30.53
C GLU A 11 11.70 24.37 -29.07
N HIS A 12 12.11 23.15 -28.73
CA HIS A 12 11.99 22.64 -27.36
C HIS A 12 12.89 23.40 -26.38
N TYR A 13 14.07 23.82 -26.84
CA TYR A 13 15.00 24.59 -26.03
C TYR A 13 14.44 25.98 -25.69
N GLU A 14 13.89 26.70 -26.68
CA GLU A 14 13.28 28.02 -26.44
C GLU A 14 12.02 27.92 -25.57
N PHE A 15 11.21 26.88 -25.73
CA PHE A 15 10.08 26.61 -24.84
C PHE A 15 10.52 26.40 -23.39
N LEU A 16 11.51 25.53 -23.16
CA LEU A 16 12.04 25.28 -21.80
C LEU A 16 12.66 26.55 -21.20
N LYS A 17 13.25 27.40 -22.03
CA LYS A 17 13.84 28.68 -21.60
C LYS A 17 12.77 29.67 -21.17
N SER A 18 11.69 29.81 -21.94
CA SER A 18 10.59 30.71 -21.57
C SER A 18 9.90 30.25 -20.30
N GLU A 19 9.63 28.95 -20.17
CA GLU A 19 9.00 28.38 -18.97
C GLU A 19 9.91 28.50 -17.74
N ALA A 20 11.21 28.22 -17.88
CA ALA A 20 12.16 28.40 -16.78
C ALA A 20 12.22 29.84 -16.29
N PHE A 21 12.14 30.80 -17.21
CA PHE A 21 12.09 32.23 -16.86
C PHE A 21 10.79 32.58 -16.12
N MET A 22 9.64 32.10 -16.60
CA MET A 22 8.34 32.37 -15.98
C MET A 22 8.20 31.72 -14.60
N ALA A 23 8.68 30.48 -14.44
CA ALA A 23 8.66 29.73 -13.19
C ALA A 23 9.77 30.14 -12.20
N ASN A 24 10.68 31.05 -12.61
CA ASN A 24 11.88 31.43 -11.87
C ASN A 24 12.68 30.21 -11.37
N SER A 25 12.81 29.20 -12.24
CA SER A 25 13.44 27.92 -11.93
C SER A 25 14.45 27.53 -13.01
N SER A 26 15.22 26.46 -12.76
CA SER A 26 16.16 25.96 -13.78
C SER A 26 15.40 25.18 -14.86
N MET A 27 15.88 25.21 -16.12
CA MET A 27 15.35 24.37 -17.20
C MET A 27 15.28 22.87 -16.83
N ALA A 28 16.25 22.40 -16.05
CA ALA A 28 16.27 21.01 -15.59
C ALA A 28 15.20 20.70 -14.54
N ALA A 29 14.71 21.70 -13.80
CA ALA A 29 13.59 21.56 -12.88
C ALA A 29 12.28 21.50 -13.67
N VAL A 30 12.05 22.44 -14.58
CA VAL A 30 10.90 22.43 -15.49
C VAL A 30 10.80 21.11 -16.26
N LEU A 31 11.91 20.59 -16.78
CA LEU A 31 11.93 19.31 -17.47
C LEU A 31 11.54 18.14 -16.56
N ARG A 32 11.97 18.16 -15.28
CA ARG A 32 11.59 17.13 -14.30
C ARG A 32 10.10 17.20 -14.00
N ASP A 33 9.57 18.39 -13.76
CA ASP A 33 8.16 18.59 -13.47
C ASP A 33 7.29 18.13 -14.65
N LEU A 34 7.66 18.48 -15.88
CA LEU A 34 6.99 17.99 -17.10
C LEU A 34 7.04 16.46 -17.25
N LEU A 35 8.17 15.84 -16.88
CA LEU A 35 8.29 14.38 -16.91
C LEU A 35 7.41 13.73 -15.85
N ASP A 36 7.37 14.28 -14.64
CA ASP A 36 6.54 13.78 -13.54
C ASP A 36 5.06 13.87 -13.91
N ASP A 37 4.61 15.00 -14.48
CA ASP A 37 3.23 15.18 -14.94
C ASP A 37 2.81 14.12 -15.98
N ILE A 38 3.69 13.85 -16.96
CA ILE A 38 3.43 12.82 -17.99
C ILE A 38 3.40 11.42 -17.37
N ILE A 39 4.30 11.13 -16.43
CA ILE A 39 4.32 9.83 -15.72
C ILE A 39 3.04 9.65 -14.91
N GLU A 40 2.58 10.68 -14.20
CA GLU A 40 1.35 10.63 -13.42
C GLU A 40 0.11 10.51 -14.29
N ALA A 41 0.03 11.25 -15.40
CA ALA A 41 -1.05 11.13 -16.36
C ALA A 41 -1.11 9.69 -16.91
N ARG A 42 0.03 9.15 -17.34
CA ARG A 42 0.08 7.77 -17.85
C ARG A 42 -0.22 6.72 -16.79
N ARG A 43 0.20 6.94 -15.54
CA ARG A 43 -0.14 6.04 -14.42
C ARG A 43 -1.64 6.05 -14.18
N ARG A 44 -2.30 7.22 -14.19
CA ARG A 44 -3.76 7.32 -14.07
C ARG A 44 -4.47 6.58 -15.20
N ASP A 45 -4.02 6.76 -16.44
CA ASP A 45 -4.60 6.06 -17.59
C ASP A 45 -4.42 4.54 -17.48
N LEU A 46 -3.25 4.07 -17.03
CA LEU A 46 -3.01 2.65 -16.81
C LEU A 46 -3.91 2.10 -15.70
N LEU A 47 -4.08 2.82 -14.59
CA LEU A 47 -4.97 2.40 -13.49
C LEU A 47 -6.44 2.36 -13.92
N GLN A 48 -6.89 3.32 -14.75
CA GLN A 48 -8.25 3.35 -15.28
C GLN A 48 -8.53 2.24 -16.30
N ASN A 49 -7.50 1.80 -17.04
CA ASN A 49 -7.62 0.76 -18.05
C ASN A 49 -7.16 -0.63 -17.55
N ASP A 50 -6.79 -0.76 -16.27
CA ASP A 50 -6.35 -2.04 -15.74
C ASP A 50 -7.57 -2.93 -15.46
N PRO A 51 -7.68 -4.11 -16.12
CA PRO A 51 -8.78 -5.03 -15.88
C PRO A 51 -8.83 -5.51 -14.43
N ILE A 52 -7.71 -5.47 -13.68
CA ILE A 52 -7.69 -5.83 -12.25
C ILE A 52 -8.49 -4.81 -11.43
N TRP A 53 -8.34 -3.51 -11.71
CA TRP A 53 -9.07 -2.45 -11.00
C TRP A 53 -10.57 -2.47 -11.31
N THR A 54 -10.97 -2.90 -12.51
CA THR A 54 -12.38 -3.13 -12.87
C THR A 54 -13.02 -4.30 -12.10
N VAL A 55 -12.20 -5.26 -11.63
CA VAL A 55 -12.69 -6.43 -10.88
C VAL A 55 -12.83 -6.14 -9.37
N ILE A 56 -12.17 -5.10 -8.87
CA ILE A 56 -12.29 -4.67 -7.47
C ILE A 56 -13.64 -3.96 -7.27
N GLY A 57 -14.61 -4.65 -6.68
CA GLY A 57 -15.95 -4.12 -6.40
C GLY A 57 -17.11 -4.85 -7.11
N VAL A 58 -16.82 -5.84 -7.96
CA VAL A 58 -17.85 -6.67 -8.62
C VAL A 58 -18.64 -7.53 -7.61
N GLY A 59 -18.16 -7.60 -6.37
CA GLY A 59 -18.84 -8.22 -5.22
C GLY A 59 -19.60 -7.25 -4.31
N GLN A 60 -19.92 -6.02 -4.73
CA GLN A 60 -20.71 -5.10 -3.88
C GLN A 60 -22.14 -5.60 -3.64
N ASP A 61 -22.68 -6.44 -4.53
CA ASP A 61 -23.98 -7.11 -4.36
C ASP A 61 -23.86 -8.50 -3.70
N ILE A 62 -22.79 -8.75 -2.93
CA ILE A 62 -22.70 -9.97 -2.11
C ILE A 62 -23.53 -9.73 -0.85
N GLU A 63 -24.63 -10.48 -0.72
CA GLU A 63 -25.41 -10.56 0.52
C GLU A 63 -24.52 -11.17 1.63
N GLY A 64 -23.90 -10.31 2.44
CA GLY A 64 -23.01 -10.73 3.51
C GLY A 64 -22.46 -9.56 4.35
N PRO A 65 -21.91 -9.83 5.55
CA PRO A 65 -21.29 -8.82 6.39
C PRO A 65 -20.12 -8.12 5.69
N THR A 66 -20.06 -6.80 5.76
CA THR A 66 -19.02 -5.98 5.12
C THR A 66 -17.67 -6.03 5.83
N ASP A 67 -17.57 -6.73 6.96
CA ASP A 67 -16.39 -6.81 7.83
C ASP A 67 -15.62 -8.13 7.71
N ILE A 68 -15.90 -8.95 6.69
CA ILE A 68 -15.23 -10.25 6.49
C ILE A 68 -13.71 -10.09 6.36
N SER A 69 -13.25 -9.00 5.74
CA SER A 69 -11.81 -8.73 5.57
C SER A 69 -11.11 -8.30 6.87
N SER A 70 -11.83 -7.67 7.80
CA SER A 70 -11.28 -7.22 9.08
C SER A 70 -11.44 -8.26 10.19
N SER A 71 -12.35 -9.22 10.04
CA SER A 71 -12.64 -10.25 11.04
C SER A 71 -12.55 -11.68 10.45
N VAL A 72 -11.54 -11.88 9.59
CA VAL A 72 -11.25 -13.17 8.92
C VAL A 72 -11.23 -14.34 9.92
N ASP A 73 -10.53 -14.17 11.04
CA ASP A 73 -10.39 -15.23 12.04
C ASP A 73 -11.73 -15.61 12.69
N LYS A 74 -12.63 -14.63 12.90
CA LYS A 74 -13.97 -14.88 13.46
C LYS A 74 -14.82 -15.72 12.49
N TYR A 75 -14.75 -15.44 11.20
CA TYR A 75 -15.55 -16.16 10.21
C TYR A 75 -14.96 -17.52 9.84
N LEU A 76 -13.64 -17.69 9.89
CA LEU A 76 -12.99 -18.98 9.62
C LEU A 76 -13.01 -19.93 10.82
N TYR A 77 -12.87 -19.40 12.04
CA TYR A 77 -12.66 -20.21 13.25
C TYR A 77 -13.73 -20.02 14.33
N GLY A 78 -14.71 -19.13 14.11
CA GLY A 78 -15.67 -18.70 15.13
C GLY A 78 -15.06 -17.71 16.12
N GLU A 79 -15.88 -17.16 17.02
CA GLU A 79 -15.34 -16.51 18.21
C GLU A 79 -14.62 -17.58 19.03
N ARG A 80 -13.30 -17.42 19.23
CA ARG A 80 -12.63 -18.16 20.29
C ARG A 80 -13.31 -17.74 21.59
N GLU A 81 -14.20 -18.57 22.10
CA GLU A 81 -14.50 -18.59 23.52
C GLU A 81 -13.14 -18.68 24.20
N SER A 82 -12.78 -17.59 24.89
CA SER A 82 -11.64 -17.57 25.78
C SER A 82 -11.76 -18.82 26.64
N ALA A 83 -10.86 -19.78 26.43
CA ALA A 83 -10.81 -21.01 27.19
C ALA A 83 -10.93 -20.61 28.68
N PRO A 84 -11.80 -21.26 29.46
CA PRO A 84 -11.88 -20.95 30.87
C PRO A 84 -10.48 -21.14 31.46
N ASP A 85 -10.01 -20.09 32.14
CA ASP A 85 -8.71 -19.93 32.81
C ASP A 85 -8.41 -21.03 33.87
N SER A 86 -9.26 -22.07 33.93
CA SER A 86 -9.25 -23.17 34.89
C SER A 86 -8.39 -24.36 34.48
N LEU A 87 -7.94 -24.47 33.22
CA LEU A 87 -7.11 -25.61 32.79
C LEU A 87 -5.62 -25.46 33.11
N PHE A 88 -5.10 -24.24 33.28
CA PHE A 88 -3.69 -24.00 33.58
C PHE A 88 -3.35 -23.99 35.07
N LYS A 89 -4.35 -23.99 35.96
CA LYS A 89 -4.13 -23.98 37.42
C LYS A 89 -3.79 -25.36 38.02
N GLN A 90 -4.00 -26.45 37.28
CA GLN A 90 -3.73 -27.82 37.79
C GLN A 90 -2.31 -28.33 37.51
N ILE A 91 -1.47 -27.60 36.77
CA ILE A 91 -0.10 -28.04 36.44
C ILE A 91 0.94 -27.39 37.38
N ALA A 92 0.53 -26.46 38.24
CA ALA A 92 1.40 -25.72 39.13
C ALA A 92 1.19 -26.06 40.61
N GLU A 93 1.20 -27.34 40.95
CA GLU A 93 1.58 -27.77 42.30
C GLU A 93 2.87 -28.58 42.18
N PRO A 94 4.04 -28.05 42.60
CA PRO A 94 5.21 -28.88 42.79
C PRO A 94 4.90 -29.89 43.91
N PRO A 95 5.17 -31.20 43.74
CA PRO A 95 4.96 -32.15 44.80
C PRO A 95 5.88 -31.79 45.98
N ASP A 96 5.25 -31.59 47.14
CA ASP A 96 5.87 -31.27 48.41
C ASP A 96 7.03 -32.22 48.77
N GLU A 97 8.10 -31.63 49.27
CA GLU A 97 9.17 -32.31 50.00
C GLU A 97 8.61 -33.07 51.22
N TYR A 98 9.21 -34.23 51.55
CA TYR A 98 9.38 -34.91 52.87
C TYR A 98 9.42 -36.45 52.62
N THR A 99 10.31 -37.30 53.15
CA THR A 99 11.44 -37.23 54.09
C THR A 99 12.20 -38.56 53.93
N ALA A 100 13.52 -38.56 54.11
CA ALA A 100 14.29 -39.79 54.29
C ALA A 100 14.22 -40.24 55.75
N ASP A 101 13.90 -41.51 55.99
CA ASP A 101 14.13 -42.25 57.23
C ASP A 101 15.11 -43.41 56.92
#